data_AF-A0A7V3VYL6-F1
#
_entry.id   AF-A0A7V3VYL6-F1
#
_cell.length_a   1.000
_cell.length_b   1.000
_cell.length_c   1.000
_cell.angle_alpha   90.00
_cell.angle_beta   90.00
_cell.angle_gamma   90.00
#
_symmetry.space_group_name_H-M   'P 1'
#
loop_
_entity.id
_entity.type
_entity.pdbx_description
1 polymer ?
#
loop_
_entity_poly.entity_id
_entity_poly.type
_entity_poly.pdbx_seq_one_letter_code
_entity_poly.pdbx_strand_id
1 'polypeptide(L)'
;MAWIYDNPLHTLTSEEQNKAAKDLWELERLGGLTEDNNRLPVPVVWLMALTIVTAFMITFPLWGQRPNAAIYQEQIRLMDTPEIQAIKDDKAAMEAINQKVQADTTYFAKYGPMIVRHPVTMDDLRIIKPQVEALEKAGKDLEEYNVVGNQVHIANFQGNVKPDGSIERKQPWWDKGYTIDIFYLSAFCLSVMIVVKRLPPSTWQPKH
;
A
#
# COMPACT_ATOMS: atom_id res chain seq x y z
N MET A 1 17.55 22.95 19.26
CA MET A 1 16.37 22.21 19.77
C MET A 1 16.86 21.06 20.63
N ALA A 2 16.60 21.09 21.93
CA ALA A 2 16.97 20.00 22.84
C ALA A 2 15.83 18.98 22.93
N TRP A 3 16.16 17.70 22.87
CA TRP A 3 15.22 16.60 23.13
C TRP A 3 15.45 16.11 24.56
N ILE A 4 14.37 15.96 25.33
CA ILE A 4 14.42 15.38 26.67
C ILE A 4 13.73 14.01 26.65
N TYR A 5 14.38 13.01 27.24
CA TYR A 5 13.91 11.62 27.26
C TYR A 5 13.64 11.09 28.68
N ASP A 6 13.70 11.94 29.69
CA ASP A 6 13.54 11.52 31.10
C ASP A 6 12.09 11.12 31.41
N ASN A 7 11.10 11.73 30.74
CA ASN A 7 9.69 11.36 30.83
C ASN A 7 8.96 11.57 29.48
N PRO A 8 9.23 10.71 28.48
CA PRO A 8 8.85 10.95 27.08
C PRO A 8 7.34 10.85 26.84
N LEU A 9 6.62 10.16 27.73
CA LEU A 9 5.15 10.10 27.69
C LEU A 9 4.49 11.36 28.27
N HIS A 10 5.23 12.18 29.02
CA HIS A 10 4.74 13.45 29.53
C HIS A 10 5.12 14.61 28.60
N THR A 11 6.41 14.76 28.28
CA THR A 11 6.92 15.81 27.38
C THR A 11 8.23 15.38 26.72
N LEU A 12 8.48 15.89 25.52
CA LEU A 12 9.74 15.74 24.79
C LEU A 12 10.49 17.08 24.64
N THR A 13 9.98 18.16 25.22
CA THR A 13 10.58 19.50 25.16
C THR A 13 11.28 19.87 26.45
N SER A 14 12.35 20.66 26.31
CA SER A 14 12.99 21.32 27.45
C SER A 14 12.11 22.37 28.10
N GLU A 15 12.33 22.63 29.39
CA GLU A 15 11.57 23.64 30.14
C GLU A 15 11.62 25.02 29.47
N GLU A 16 12.79 25.42 28.96
CA GLU A 16 12.99 26.67 28.24
C GLU A 16 12.12 26.75 26.98
N GLN A 17 12.12 25.69 26.16
CA GLN A 17 11.28 25.62 24.96
C GLN A 17 9.78 25.59 25.29
N ASN A 18 9.42 24.90 26.37
CA ASN A 18 8.04 24.85 26.85
C ASN A 18 7.58 26.23 27.31
N LYS A 19 8.44 26.97 28.02
CA LYS A 19 8.18 28.35 28.44
C LYS A 19 8.02 29.26 27.23
N ALA A 20 8.94 29.21 26.26
CA ALA A 20 8.82 30.00 25.04
C ALA A 20 7.53 29.72 24.25
N ALA A 21 7.10 28.45 24.20
CA ALA A 21 5.83 28.08 23.58
C ALA A 21 4.61 28.62 24.36
N LYS A 22 4.63 28.55 25.69
CA LYS A 22 3.58 29.14 26.54
C LYS A 22 3.50 30.66 26.37
N ASP A 23 4.64 31.35 26.38
CA ASP A 23 4.72 32.80 26.19
C ASP A 23 4.17 33.19 24.81
N LEU A 24 4.46 32.41 23.76
CA LEU A 24 3.88 32.61 22.43
C LEU A 24 2.35 32.47 22.44
N TRP A 25 1.82 31.40 23.04
CA TRP A 25 0.38 31.13 23.09
C TRP A 25 -0.38 32.18 23.92
N GLU A 26 0.24 32.75 24.96
CA GLU A 26 -0.35 33.86 25.72
C GLU A 26 -0.36 35.19 24.93
N LEU A 27 0.59 35.37 24.00
CA LEU A 27 0.68 36.57 23.16
C LEU A 27 -0.24 36.51 21.93
N GLU A 28 -0.67 35.32 21.52
CA GLU A 28 -1.52 35.14 20.35
C GLU A 28 -2.91 35.76 20.56
N ARG A 29 -3.15 36.87 19.86
CA ARG A 29 -4.43 37.56 19.83
C ARG A 29 -5.30 36.98 18.70
N LEU A 30 -6.11 35.97 19.01
CA LEU A 30 -7.01 35.31 18.06
C LEU A 30 -8.29 36.11 17.77
N GLY A 31 -8.21 37.45 17.74
CA GLY A 31 -9.36 38.30 17.37
C GLY A 31 -10.56 38.24 18.32
N GLY A 32 -10.35 37.89 19.60
CA GLY A 32 -11.41 37.74 20.60
C GLY A 32 -11.89 36.30 20.81
N LEU A 33 -11.31 35.33 20.09
CA LEU A 33 -11.40 33.91 20.41
C LEU A 33 -10.26 33.53 21.36
N THR A 34 -10.48 32.56 22.24
CA THR A 34 -9.45 31.98 23.11
C THR A 34 -9.23 30.52 22.73
N GLU A 35 -8.00 30.03 22.85
CA GLU A 35 -7.65 28.65 22.53
C GLU A 35 -7.54 27.80 23.80
N ASP A 36 -8.35 26.75 23.89
CA ASP A 36 -8.28 25.78 24.97
C ASP A 36 -7.25 24.68 24.64
N ASN A 37 -6.28 24.47 25.52
CA ASN A 37 -5.37 23.33 25.54
C ASN A 37 -5.99 22.09 26.22
N ASN A 38 -7.31 21.91 26.05
CA ASN A 38 -8.03 20.78 26.63
C ASN A 38 -7.71 19.49 25.87
N ARG A 39 -7.65 18.38 26.59
CA ARG A 39 -7.53 17.06 25.95
C ARG A 39 -8.78 16.79 25.13
N LEU A 40 -8.60 16.16 23.97
CA LEU A 40 -9.72 15.59 23.23
C LEU A 40 -10.49 14.59 24.11
N PRO A 41 -11.83 14.61 24.10
CA PRO A 41 -12.62 13.62 24.81
C PRO A 41 -12.24 12.20 24.40
N VAL A 42 -12.06 11.32 25.38
CA VAL A 42 -11.65 9.92 25.16
C VAL A 42 -12.53 9.20 24.11
N PRO A 43 -13.86 9.38 24.07
CA PRO A 43 -14.69 8.78 23.03
C PRO A 43 -14.34 9.23 21.60
N VAL A 44 -13.94 10.50 21.43
CA VAL A 44 -13.51 11.03 20.12
C VAL A 44 -12.18 10.42 19.69
N VAL A 45 -11.26 10.22 20.63
CA VAL A 45 -9.99 9.53 20.36
C VAL A 45 -10.24 8.08 19.92
N TRP A 46 -11.16 7.38 20.60
CA TRP A 46 -11.56 6.02 20.20
C TRP A 46 -12.21 5.99 18.82
N LEU A 47 -13.08 6.95 18.53
CA LEU A 47 -13.70 7.07 17.21
C LEU A 47 -12.64 7.29 16.12
N MET A 48 -11.66 8.17 16.37
CA MET A 48 -10.56 8.39 15.44
C MET A 48 -9.73 7.11 15.22
N ALA A 49 -9.35 6.41 16.29
CA ALA A 49 -8.65 5.14 16.18
C ALA A 49 -9.45 4.10 15.38
N LEU A 50 -10.75 4.00 15.63
CA LEU A 50 -11.65 3.12 14.88
C LEU A 50 -11.69 3.52 13.40
N THR A 51 -11.83 4.81 13.07
CA THR A 51 -11.84 5.26 11.67
C THR A 51 -10.54 4.94 10.94
N ILE A 52 -9.39 5.07 11.60
CA ILE A 52 -8.08 4.70 11.04
C ILE A 52 -8.04 3.19 10.75
N VAL A 53 -8.44 2.37 11.71
CA VAL A 53 -8.46 0.91 11.56
C VAL A 53 -9.45 0.49 10.47
N THR A 54 -10.65 1.10 10.43
CA THR A 54 -11.65 0.82 9.40
C THR A 54 -11.17 1.25 8.02
N ALA A 55 -10.56 2.43 7.89
CA ALA A 55 -9.99 2.88 6.63
C ALA A 55 -8.91 1.91 6.14
N PHE A 56 -7.98 1.52 7.01
CA PHE A 56 -6.98 0.49 6.73
C PHE A 56 -7.64 -0.82 6.26
N MET A 57 -8.65 -1.30 7.00
CA MET A 57 -9.42 -2.48 6.67
C MET A 57 -10.32 -2.35 5.43
N ILE A 58 -10.43 -1.19 4.78
CA ILE A 58 -11.18 -1.05 3.52
C ILE A 58 -10.20 -0.86 2.35
N THR A 59 -9.11 -0.12 2.56
CA THR A 59 -8.14 0.20 1.50
C THR A 59 -7.09 -0.88 1.28
N PHE A 60 -6.93 -1.82 2.21
CA PHE A 60 -5.91 -2.89 2.18
C PHE A 60 -5.80 -3.72 0.87
N PRO A 61 -6.88 -4.08 0.14
CA PRO A 61 -6.75 -4.92 -1.05
C PRO A 61 -6.30 -4.13 -2.28
N LEU A 62 -6.26 -2.79 -2.18
CA LEU A 62 -6.09 -1.90 -3.33
C LEU A 62 -4.62 -1.64 -3.65
N TRP A 63 -3.71 -1.72 -2.66
CA TRP A 63 -2.36 -1.14 -2.82
C TRP A 63 -1.18 -2.12 -2.71
N GLY A 64 -1.34 -3.29 -2.10
CA GLY A 64 -0.19 -4.17 -1.86
C GLY A 64 -0.14 -5.47 -2.64
N GLN A 65 -1.19 -5.85 -3.37
CA GLN A 65 -1.14 -7.02 -4.26
C GLN A 65 -0.40 -6.64 -5.55
N ARG A 66 0.76 -7.26 -5.79
CA ARG A 66 1.55 -7.00 -7.02
C ARG A 66 1.08 -7.94 -8.13
N PRO A 67 0.97 -7.47 -9.39
CA PRO A 67 0.65 -8.35 -10.49
C PRO A 67 1.82 -9.30 -10.73
N ASN A 68 1.56 -10.61 -10.71
CA ASN A 68 2.49 -11.64 -11.13
C ASN A 68 2.33 -12.00 -12.60
N ALA A 69 3.34 -12.65 -13.19
CA ALA A 69 3.33 -13.06 -14.58
C ALA A 69 2.21 -14.07 -14.89
N ALA A 70 1.81 -14.89 -13.90
CA ALA A 70 0.76 -15.89 -14.06
C ALA A 70 -0.62 -15.29 -14.39
N ILE A 71 -0.91 -14.07 -13.93
CA ILE A 71 -2.17 -13.34 -14.22
C ILE A 71 -2.32 -13.00 -15.71
N TYR A 72 -1.21 -12.82 -16.42
CA TYR A 72 -1.21 -12.40 -17.83
C TYR A 72 -1.03 -13.57 -18.81
N GLN A 73 -0.75 -14.77 -18.29
CA GLN A 73 -0.43 -15.95 -19.10
C GLN A 73 -1.50 -16.26 -20.15
N GLU A 74 -2.78 -16.29 -19.76
CA GLU A 74 -3.86 -16.63 -20.70
C GLU A 74 -4.08 -15.49 -21.72
N GLN A 75 -3.90 -14.23 -21.32
CA GLN A 75 -3.97 -13.09 -22.24
C GLN A 75 -2.84 -13.16 -23.29
N ILE A 76 -1.62 -13.54 -22.87
CA ILE A 76 -0.48 -13.73 -23.76
C ILE A 76 -0.72 -14.89 -24.74
N ARG A 77 -1.26 -16.01 -24.25
CA ARG A 77 -1.60 -17.16 -25.08
C ARG A 77 -2.68 -16.83 -26.11
N LEU A 78 -3.71 -16.08 -25.72
CA LEU A 78 -4.79 -15.65 -26.60
C LEU A 78 -4.32 -14.63 -27.65
N MET A 79 -3.30 -13.82 -27.34
CA MET A 79 -2.70 -12.88 -28.28
C MET A 79 -2.13 -13.58 -29.54
N ASP A 80 -1.74 -14.85 -29.42
CA ASP A 80 -1.22 -15.64 -30.54
C ASP A 80 -2.28 -16.38 -31.36
N THR A 81 -3.54 -16.27 -30.98
CA THR A 81 -4.61 -16.90 -31.74
C THR A 81 -4.86 -16.13 -33.05
N PRO A 82 -5.12 -16.85 -34.16
CA PRO A 82 -5.33 -16.20 -35.46
C PRO A 82 -6.54 -15.26 -35.45
N GLU A 83 -7.54 -15.54 -34.61
CA GLU A 83 -8.71 -14.69 -34.41
C GLU A 83 -8.34 -13.30 -33.86
N ILE A 84 -7.44 -13.25 -32.87
CA ILE A 84 -7.00 -11.99 -32.26
C ILE A 84 -6.00 -11.26 -33.17
N GLN A 85 -5.09 -11.99 -33.82
CA GLN A 85 -4.12 -11.42 -34.75
C GLN A 85 -4.78 -10.82 -36.01
N ALA A 86 -5.97 -11.29 -36.39
CA ALA A 86 -6.73 -10.72 -37.49
C ALA A 86 -7.35 -9.34 -37.16
N ILE A 87 -7.48 -9.00 -35.88
CA ILE A 87 -8.03 -7.72 -35.43
C ILE A 87 -6.94 -6.64 -35.55
N LYS A 88 -7.17 -5.65 -36.41
CA LYS A 88 -6.21 -4.56 -36.67
C LYS A 88 -6.17 -3.49 -35.57
N ASP A 89 -7.25 -3.35 -34.81
CA ASP A 89 -7.34 -2.37 -33.71
C ASP A 89 -6.95 -3.04 -32.40
N ASP A 90 -5.87 -2.54 -31.78
CA ASP A 90 -5.33 -3.05 -30.53
C ASP A 90 -6.34 -2.97 -29.38
N LYS A 91 -7.21 -1.95 -29.38
CA LYS A 91 -8.24 -1.81 -28.36
C LYS A 91 -9.31 -2.90 -28.49
N ALA A 92 -9.83 -3.09 -29.70
CA ALA A 92 -10.78 -4.18 -30.00
C ALA A 92 -10.18 -5.57 -29.74
N ALA A 93 -8.90 -5.76 -30.07
CA ALA A 93 -8.18 -7.00 -29.82
C ALA A 93 -8.06 -7.30 -28.32
N MET A 94 -7.70 -6.30 -27.50
CA MET A 94 -7.65 -6.46 -26.04
C MET A 94 -9.02 -6.74 -25.42
N GLU A 95 -10.07 -6.10 -25.93
CA GLU A 95 -11.43 -6.38 -25.46
C GLU A 95 -11.84 -7.82 -25.75
N ALA A 96 -11.56 -8.32 -26.97
CA ALA A 96 -11.81 -9.70 -27.34
C ALA A 96 -11.00 -10.71 -26.50
N ILE A 97 -9.72 -10.41 -26.21
CA ILE A 97 -8.90 -11.20 -25.28
C ILE A 97 -9.56 -11.23 -23.90
N ASN A 98 -9.90 -10.07 -23.33
CA ASN A 98 -10.47 -9.99 -21.99
C ASN A 98 -11.81 -10.73 -21.88
N GLN A 99 -12.65 -10.68 -22.91
CA GLN A 99 -13.90 -11.44 -22.97
C GLN A 99 -13.63 -12.95 -22.98
N LYS A 100 -12.68 -13.43 -23.78
CA LYS A 100 -12.30 -14.86 -23.81
C LYS A 100 -11.71 -15.32 -22.48
N VAL A 101 -10.89 -14.50 -21.83
CA VAL A 101 -10.36 -14.81 -20.49
C VAL A 101 -11.47 -14.86 -19.45
N GLN A 102 -12.44 -13.95 -19.50
CA GLN A 102 -13.62 -13.97 -18.62
C GLN A 102 -14.50 -15.21 -18.85
N ALA A 103 -14.53 -15.73 -20.08
CA ALA A 103 -15.26 -16.95 -20.42
C ALA A 103 -14.59 -18.23 -19.89
N ASP A 104 -13.26 -18.22 -19.66
CA ASP A 104 -12.59 -19.31 -18.94
C ASP A 104 -12.90 -19.21 -17.44
N THR A 105 -13.93 -19.94 -17.01
CA THR A 105 -14.39 -19.92 -15.62
C THR A 105 -13.35 -20.43 -14.64
N THR A 106 -12.42 -21.28 -15.05
CA THR A 106 -11.38 -21.83 -14.16
C THR A 106 -10.27 -20.82 -13.96
N TYR A 107 -9.78 -20.24 -15.05
CA TYR A 107 -8.74 -19.22 -15.01
C TYR A 107 -9.26 -17.93 -14.38
N PHE A 108 -10.46 -17.49 -14.77
CA PHE A 108 -11.07 -16.27 -14.25
C PHE A 108 -11.46 -16.37 -12.77
N ALA A 109 -11.85 -17.55 -12.28
CA ALA A 109 -12.07 -17.73 -10.84
C ALA A 109 -10.78 -17.54 -10.03
N LYS A 110 -9.62 -17.91 -10.58
CA LYS A 110 -8.33 -17.78 -9.91
C LYS A 110 -7.73 -16.37 -10.06
N TYR A 111 -7.75 -15.80 -11.27
CA TYR A 111 -7.04 -14.57 -11.59
C TYR A 111 -7.93 -13.38 -11.95
N GLY A 112 -9.22 -13.59 -12.19
CA GLY A 112 -10.15 -12.56 -12.67
C GLY A 112 -10.15 -11.26 -11.86
N PRO A 113 -10.25 -11.30 -10.52
CA PRO A 113 -10.17 -10.08 -9.71
C PRO A 113 -8.84 -9.32 -9.85
N MET A 114 -7.74 -10.03 -10.13
CA MET A 114 -6.43 -9.42 -10.34
C MET A 114 -6.30 -8.80 -11.73
N ILE A 115 -6.84 -9.45 -12.76
CA ILE A 115 -6.87 -8.92 -14.13
C ILE A 115 -7.65 -7.61 -14.18
N VAL A 116 -8.80 -7.54 -13.48
CA VAL A 116 -9.62 -6.33 -13.40
C VAL A 116 -8.89 -5.20 -12.65
N ARG A 117 -8.11 -5.52 -11.62
CA ARG A 117 -7.34 -4.53 -10.83
C ARG A 117 -6.06 -4.07 -11.52
N HIS A 118 -5.47 -4.91 -12.35
CA HIS A 118 -4.21 -4.64 -13.05
C HIS A 118 -4.40 -4.75 -14.56
N PRO A 119 -5.22 -3.87 -15.17
CA PRO A 119 -5.45 -3.88 -16.61
C PRO A 119 -4.14 -3.58 -17.34
N VAL A 120 -3.96 -4.25 -18.48
CA VAL A 120 -2.81 -4.08 -19.37
C VAL A 120 -3.29 -3.71 -20.77
N THR A 121 -2.44 -2.98 -21.49
CA THR A 121 -2.66 -2.70 -22.92
C THR A 121 -2.05 -3.78 -23.80
N MET A 122 -2.37 -3.77 -25.09
CA MET A 122 -1.77 -4.69 -26.05
C MET A 122 -0.25 -4.53 -26.13
N ASP A 123 0.24 -3.28 -26.05
CA ASP A 123 1.68 -3.00 -26.07
C ASP A 123 2.37 -3.53 -24.82
N ASP A 124 1.74 -3.42 -23.65
CA ASP A 124 2.28 -4.02 -22.43
C ASP A 124 2.41 -5.55 -22.58
N LEU A 125 1.37 -6.21 -23.12
CA LEU A 125 1.41 -7.65 -23.40
C LEU A 125 2.55 -8.02 -24.36
N ARG A 126 2.75 -7.28 -25.44
CA ARG A 126 3.84 -7.50 -26.40
C ARG A 126 5.22 -7.39 -25.74
N ILE A 127 5.38 -6.48 -24.79
CA ILE A 127 6.64 -6.26 -24.07
C ILE A 127 6.91 -7.36 -23.03
N ILE A 128 5.89 -7.78 -22.27
CA ILE A 128 6.06 -8.80 -21.23
C ILE A 128 6.08 -10.22 -21.80
N LYS A 129 5.39 -10.47 -22.93
CA LYS A 129 5.30 -11.78 -23.58
C LYS A 129 6.64 -12.51 -23.70
N PRO A 130 7.70 -11.97 -24.32
CA PRO A 130 8.95 -12.71 -24.49
C PRO A 130 9.60 -13.09 -23.16
N GLN A 131 9.39 -12.29 -22.11
CA GLN A 131 9.91 -12.57 -20.78
C GLN A 131 9.12 -13.70 -20.10
N VAL A 132 7.78 -13.67 -20.22
CA VAL A 132 6.91 -14.74 -19.68
C VAL A 132 7.15 -16.06 -20.39
N GLU A 133 7.23 -16.08 -21.72
CA GLU A 133 7.53 -17.29 -22.49
C GLU A 133 8.92 -17.87 -22.17
N ALA A 134 9.91 -17.01 -21.93
CA ALA A 134 11.24 -17.47 -21.51
C ALA A 134 11.19 -18.16 -20.14
N LEU A 135 10.38 -17.65 -19.21
CA LEU A 135 10.17 -18.25 -17.90
C LEU A 135 9.42 -19.58 -17.99
N GLU A 136 8.39 -19.66 -18.84
CA GLU A 136 7.66 -20.92 -19.10
C GLU A 136 8.56 -21.98 -19.72
N LYS A 137 9.36 -21.62 -20.73
CA LYS A 137 10.33 -22.53 -21.37
C LYS A 137 11.40 -23.01 -20.38
N ALA A 138 11.76 -22.17 -19.41
CA ALA A 138 12.66 -22.52 -18.33
C ALA A 138 12.00 -23.34 -17.19
N GLY A 139 10.70 -23.66 -17.31
CA GLY A 139 9.93 -24.41 -16.31
C GLY A 139 9.81 -23.67 -14.98
N LYS A 140 9.86 -22.33 -14.99
CA LYS A 140 9.76 -21.50 -13.79
C LYS A 140 8.29 -21.26 -13.44
N ASP A 141 8.01 -21.19 -12.13
CA ASP A 141 6.68 -20.86 -11.63
C ASP A 141 6.41 -19.36 -11.83
N LEU A 142 5.47 -19.02 -12.71
CA LEU A 142 5.11 -17.64 -13.04
C LEU A 142 4.51 -16.86 -11.86
N GLU A 143 4.01 -17.53 -10.83
CA GLU A 143 3.49 -16.86 -9.62
C GLU A 143 4.61 -16.24 -8.77
N GLU A 144 5.87 -16.63 -8.99
CA GLU A 144 7.04 -16.11 -8.30
C GLU A 144 7.69 -14.90 -9.00
N TYR A 145 7.12 -14.45 -10.11
CA TYR A 145 7.64 -13.33 -10.89
C TYR A 145 6.60 -12.23 -10.95
N ASN A 146 6.97 -11.04 -10.46
CA ASN A 146 6.15 -9.84 -10.53
C ASN A 146 6.39 -9.10 -11.85
N VAL A 147 5.34 -8.55 -12.41
CA VAL A 147 5.41 -7.59 -13.51
C VAL A 147 5.52 -6.19 -12.92
N VAL A 148 6.63 -5.50 -13.22
CA VAL A 148 6.91 -4.15 -12.74
C VAL A 148 7.23 -3.28 -13.95
N GLY A 149 6.25 -2.47 -14.37
CA GLY A 149 6.34 -1.71 -15.60
C GLY A 149 6.53 -2.63 -16.80
N ASN A 150 7.64 -2.45 -17.52
CA ASN A 150 7.98 -3.22 -18.72
C ASN A 150 8.81 -4.49 -18.44
N GLN A 151 9.06 -4.83 -17.17
CA GLN A 151 9.96 -5.93 -16.81
C GLN A 151 9.29 -6.96 -15.90
N VAL A 152 9.67 -8.22 -16.08
CA VAL A 152 9.27 -9.34 -15.24
C VAL A 152 10.43 -9.71 -14.32
N HIS A 153 10.26 -9.45 -13.02
CA HIS A 153 11.28 -9.65 -12.00
C HIS A 153 10.86 -10.71 -11.01
N ILE A 154 11.82 -11.48 -10.51
CA ILE A 154 11.56 -12.40 -9.41
C ILE A 154 11.04 -11.62 -8.20
N ALA A 155 9.98 -12.13 -7.58
CA ALA A 155 9.36 -11.49 -6.43
C ALA A 155 10.31 -11.53 -5.22
N ASN A 156 10.26 -10.48 -4.40
CA ASN A 156 11.11 -10.32 -3.23
C ASN A 156 10.44 -10.86 -1.96
N PHE A 157 9.82 -12.03 -2.05
CA PHE A 157 9.23 -12.72 -0.90
C PHE A 157 10.08 -13.93 -0.54
N GLN A 158 10.14 -14.25 0.76
CA GLN A 158 10.82 -15.43 1.29
C GLN A 158 9.77 -16.32 1.95
N GLY A 159 9.25 -17.27 1.19
CA GLY A 159 8.26 -18.26 1.61
C GLY A 159 8.90 -19.58 2.02
N ASN A 160 8.17 -20.67 1.80
CA ASN A 160 8.61 -22.02 2.19
C ASN A 160 9.81 -22.49 1.36
N VAL A 161 10.61 -23.39 1.93
CA VAL A 161 11.66 -24.09 1.18
C VAL A 161 11.00 -25.19 0.35
N LYS A 162 11.21 -25.16 -0.95
CA LYS A 162 10.72 -26.17 -1.90
C LYS A 162 11.52 -27.47 -1.80
N PRO A 163 11.01 -28.59 -2.35
CA PRO A 163 11.73 -29.87 -2.36
C PRO A 163 13.11 -29.83 -3.03
N ASP A 164 13.33 -28.87 -3.93
CA ASP A 164 14.61 -28.65 -4.63
C ASP A 164 15.61 -27.78 -3.83
N GLY A 165 15.25 -27.37 -2.60
CA GLY A 165 16.06 -26.51 -1.76
C GLY A 165 15.99 -25.02 -2.12
N SER A 166 15.26 -24.63 -3.16
CA SER A 166 15.00 -23.23 -3.47
C SER A 166 13.92 -22.65 -2.56
N ILE A 167 13.92 -21.32 -2.38
CA ILE A 167 12.91 -20.63 -1.57
C ILE A 167 11.75 -20.23 -2.46
N GLU A 168 10.53 -20.58 -2.06
CA GLU A 168 9.29 -20.11 -2.67
C GLU A 168 9.20 -18.59 -2.55
N ARG A 169 8.97 -17.91 -3.67
CA ARG A 169 8.92 -16.44 -3.70
C ARG A 169 7.53 -15.94 -4.07
N LYS A 170 6.50 -16.52 -3.45
CA LYS A 170 5.12 -16.09 -3.66
C LYS A 170 4.71 -15.06 -2.61
N GLN A 171 3.85 -14.14 -3.02
CA GLN A 171 3.20 -13.24 -2.08
C GLN A 171 2.30 -14.06 -1.14
N PRO A 172 2.49 -13.99 0.18
CA PRO A 172 1.62 -14.69 1.12
C PRO A 172 0.18 -14.21 1.00
N TRP A 173 -0.79 -15.11 1.18
CA TRP A 173 -2.20 -14.75 1.14
C TRP A 173 -2.58 -13.68 2.17
N TRP A 174 -1.86 -13.64 3.29
CA TRP A 174 -2.03 -12.70 4.38
C TRP A 174 -1.25 -11.39 4.19
N ASP A 175 -0.28 -11.31 3.27
CA ASP A 175 0.52 -10.09 3.05
C ASP A 175 0.24 -9.47 1.68
N LYS A 176 -0.98 -8.95 1.51
CA LYS A 176 -1.40 -8.16 0.33
C LYS A 176 -1.12 -6.67 0.49
N GLY A 177 -0.12 -6.27 1.27
CA GLY A 177 0.16 -4.86 1.62
C GLY A 177 0.15 -4.55 3.11
N TYR A 178 -0.11 -5.54 3.95
CA TYR A 178 -0.24 -5.34 5.40
C TYR A 178 1.07 -4.84 6.00
N THR A 179 2.19 -5.41 5.57
CA THR A 179 3.51 -5.04 6.11
C THR A 179 3.88 -3.59 5.80
N ILE A 180 3.62 -3.14 4.57
CA ILE A 180 3.96 -1.76 4.16
C ILE A 180 3.02 -0.74 4.81
N ASP A 181 1.73 -1.03 4.91
CA ASP A 181 0.76 -0.10 5.48
C ASP A 181 0.95 0.06 7.00
N ILE A 182 1.29 -1.02 7.73
CA ILE A 182 1.63 -0.96 9.16
C ILE A 182 2.84 -0.03 9.39
N PHE A 183 3.84 -0.08 8.52
CA PHE A 183 5.02 0.78 8.63
C PHE A 183 4.64 2.26 8.52
N TYR A 184 3.90 2.65 7.48
CA TYR A 184 3.49 4.04 7.29
C TYR A 184 2.52 4.51 8.38
N LEU A 185 1.57 3.67 8.81
CA LEU A 185 0.65 4.02 9.88
C LEU A 185 1.38 4.22 11.20
N SER A 186 2.31 3.31 11.54
CA SER A 186 3.13 3.44 12.74
C SER A 186 3.98 4.71 12.69
N ALA A 187 4.60 4.99 11.55
CA ALA A 187 5.39 6.21 11.34
C ALA A 187 4.54 7.48 11.50
N PHE A 188 3.32 7.50 10.96
CA PHE A 188 2.38 8.61 11.12
C PHE A 188 1.98 8.79 12.60
N CYS A 189 1.52 7.73 13.25
CA CYS A 189 1.11 7.77 14.66
C CYS A 189 2.27 8.21 15.58
N LEU A 190 3.48 7.70 15.36
CA LEU A 190 4.68 8.12 16.08
C LEU A 190 5.01 9.59 15.85
N SER A 191 4.91 10.07 14.60
CA SER A 191 5.16 11.47 14.26
C SER A 191 4.17 12.40 14.95
N VAL A 192 2.87 12.06 14.93
CA VAL A 192 1.83 12.83 15.64
C VAL A 192 2.08 12.83 17.14
N MET A 193 2.40 11.67 17.73
CA MET A 193 2.74 11.57 19.16
C MET A 193 3.92 12.47 19.52
N ILE A 194 4.97 12.48 18.70
CA ILE A 194 6.14 13.35 18.90
C ILE A 194 5.71 14.82 18.86
N VAL A 195 4.93 15.24 17.85
CA VAL A 195 4.47 16.64 17.73
C VAL A 195 3.66 17.05 18.97
N VAL A 196 2.67 16.24 19.37
CA VAL A 196 1.83 16.52 20.54
C VAL A 196 2.64 16.60 21.83
N LYS A 197 3.61 15.69 22.03
CA LYS A 197 4.45 15.70 23.23
C LYS A 197 5.46 16.84 23.29
N ARG A 198 5.59 17.60 22.21
CA ARG A 198 6.41 18.82 22.16
C ARG A 198 5.62 20.10 22.41
N LEU A 199 4.29 20.03 22.48
CA LEU A 199 3.43 21.16 22.88
C LEU A 199 3.43 21.34 24.41
N PRO A 200 2.99 22.52 24.92
CA PRO A 200 2.74 22.70 26.35
C PRO A 200 1.83 21.59 26.92
N PRO A 201 2.09 21.11 28.15
CA PRO A 201 1.32 20.03 28.74
C PRO A 201 -0.15 20.43 28.87
N SER A 202 -1.06 19.49 28.63
CA SER A 202 -2.52 19.70 28.70
C SER A 202 -3.04 20.08 30.10
N THR A 203 -2.18 20.09 31.12
CA THR A 203 -2.49 20.59 32.47
C THR A 203 -2.36 22.10 32.57
N TRP A 204 -1.73 22.73 31.58
CA TRP A 204 -1.61 24.18 31.45
C TRP A 204 -2.56 24.68 30.37
N GLN A 205 -3.19 25.82 30.66
CA GLN A 205 -4.09 26.55 29.80
C GLN A 205 -3.59 27.98 29.68
N PRO A 206 -3.60 28.58 28.48
CA PRO A 206 -3.35 30.01 28.35
C PRO A 206 -4.48 30.77 29.07
N LYS A 207 -4.15 31.90 29.67
CA LYS A 207 -5.10 32.68 30.48
C LYS A 207 -5.57 33.96 29.79
N HIS A 208 -4.77 34.44 28.82
CA HIS A 208 -4.93 35.68 28.05
C HIS A 208 -5.39 36.90 28.86
#